data_AF-G2WZL6-F1
#
_entry.id   AF-G2WZL6-F1
#
_cell.length_a   1.000
_cell.length_b   1.000
_cell.length_c   1.000
_cell.angle_alpha   90.00
_cell.angle_beta   90.00
_cell.angle_gamma   90.00
#
_symmetry.space_group_name_H-M   'P 1'
#
loop_
_entity.id
_entity.type
_entity.pdbx_description
1 polymer ?
#
loop_
_entity_poly.entity_id
_entity_poly.type
_entity_poly.pdbx_seq_one_letter_code
_entity_poly.pdbx_strand_id
1 'polypeptide(L)'
;MSRHILLSIPKPPIRIPTKLHFANMTTRLPPVQAPQASPSPPLPLPSTPVYFWRETDPDSGFLSQWAPSPFPHPANPSLVFRTAEHYMMYRKAALFDPAQEAAILAAPHPRQAKALGRQVQNFDAATWEARREAIVTEGTRLKFTTGAGAAERRRRLLATGVGELVEASPFDPVWGVGFAPHVAPTVDREAWGLNLLGKALMVVRDELRAAEGRAGGLARDGGRDAVEGTSVN
;
A
#
# COMPACT_ATOMS: atom_id res chain seq x y z
N MET A 1 -37.29 -51.35 13.84
CA MET A 1 -37.67 -51.98 15.12
C MET A 1 -36.72 -51.47 16.19
N SER A 2 -37.31 -50.97 17.28
CA SER A 2 -36.72 -50.85 18.63
C SER A 2 -35.52 -49.92 18.84
N ARG A 3 -35.45 -49.14 19.92
CA ARG A 3 -36.37 -48.82 21.02
C ARG A 3 -35.72 -47.68 21.79
N HIS A 4 -36.54 -46.75 22.28
CA HIS A 4 -36.25 -45.86 23.39
C HIS A 4 -35.62 -46.60 24.57
N ILE A 5 -34.65 -45.97 25.25
CA ILE A 5 -34.49 -46.11 26.69
C ILE A 5 -34.29 -44.73 27.32
N LEU A 6 -35.36 -44.28 27.94
CA LEU A 6 -35.45 -43.18 28.90
C LEU A 6 -34.90 -43.72 30.23
N LEU A 7 -33.95 -43.04 30.85
CA LEU A 7 -33.58 -43.30 32.26
C LEU A 7 -33.67 -41.98 33.03
N SER A 8 -34.69 -41.98 33.87
CA SER A 8 -35.12 -40.94 34.80
C SER A 8 -34.42 -41.13 36.16
N ILE A 9 -34.58 -40.12 37.03
CA ILE A 9 -34.47 -40.13 38.51
C ILE A 9 -33.08 -39.75 39.08
N PRO A 10 -32.92 -39.09 40.26
CA PRO A 10 -33.85 -38.34 41.13
C PRO A 10 -33.42 -36.88 41.43
N LYS A 11 -34.34 -36.10 41.99
CA LYS A 11 -34.12 -34.78 42.61
C LYS A 11 -33.92 -34.94 44.14
N PRO A 12 -32.87 -34.37 44.76
CA PRO A 12 -32.78 -34.21 46.22
C PRO A 12 -32.96 -32.74 46.67
N PRO A 13 -33.14 -32.49 47.98
CA PRO A 13 -34.21 -31.62 48.46
C PRO A 13 -33.82 -30.17 48.73
N ILE A 14 -34.86 -29.33 48.74
CA ILE A 14 -34.89 -27.94 49.20
C ILE A 14 -34.54 -27.91 50.69
N ARG A 15 -33.58 -27.04 51.06
CA ARG A 15 -33.32 -26.66 52.44
C ARG A 15 -33.31 -25.14 52.55
N ILE A 16 -34.27 -24.62 53.28
CA ILE A 16 -34.40 -23.21 53.66
C ILE A 16 -33.65 -23.01 54.98
N PRO A 17 -32.81 -21.99 55.10
CA PRO A 17 -32.59 -21.35 56.37
C PRO A 17 -33.06 -19.88 56.38
N THR A 18 -33.83 -19.65 57.42
CA THR A 18 -34.42 -18.45 58.00
C THR A 18 -33.45 -17.27 58.17
N LYS A 19 -33.99 -16.07 57.89
CA LYS A 19 -33.67 -14.72 58.42
C LYS A 19 -32.25 -14.47 58.96
N LEU A 20 -31.55 -13.52 58.35
CA LEU A 20 -30.66 -12.63 59.10
C LEU A 20 -30.73 -11.18 58.61
N HIS A 21 -30.92 -10.31 59.60
CA HIS A 21 -31.01 -8.86 59.69
C HIS A 21 -30.48 -8.00 58.53
N PHE A 22 -31.35 -7.04 58.15
CA PHE A 22 -30.99 -5.77 57.52
C PHE A 22 -29.98 -5.02 58.39
N ALA A 23 -28.80 -4.74 57.83
CA ALA A 23 -27.96 -3.64 58.26
C ALA A 23 -27.81 -2.68 57.06
N ASN A 24 -28.39 -1.50 57.20
CA ASN A 24 -28.20 -0.39 56.27
C ASN A 24 -26.75 0.08 56.36
N MET A 25 -25.96 -0.19 55.34
CA MET A 25 -24.71 0.53 55.10
C MET A 25 -24.80 1.22 53.74
N THR A 26 -25.09 2.52 53.79
CA THR A 26 -24.99 3.42 52.66
C THR A 26 -23.53 3.56 52.27
N THR A 27 -23.02 2.63 51.48
CA THR A 27 -21.74 2.84 50.76
C THR A 27 -22.07 3.60 49.50
N ARG A 28 -21.74 4.90 49.48
CA ARG A 28 -21.72 5.70 48.25
C ARG A 28 -20.76 5.03 47.26
N LEU A 29 -21.28 4.51 46.16
CA LEU A 29 -20.48 4.13 45.00
C LEU A 29 -19.78 5.39 44.46
N PRO A 30 -18.47 5.34 44.13
CA PRO A 30 -17.85 6.42 43.37
C PRO A 30 -18.47 6.48 41.96
N PRO A 31 -18.45 7.66 41.31
CA PRO A 31 -19.04 7.81 39.98
C PRO A 31 -18.36 6.87 38.98
N VAL A 32 -19.17 6.18 38.18
CA VAL A 32 -18.69 5.39 37.03
C VAL A 32 -18.03 6.37 36.06
N GLN A 33 -16.71 6.29 35.95
CA GLN A 33 -15.96 7.01 34.92
C GLN A 33 -16.37 6.41 33.56
N ALA A 34 -16.96 7.22 32.69
CA ALA A 34 -17.16 6.83 31.30
C ALA A 34 -15.82 6.40 30.68
N PRO A 35 -15.78 5.39 29.79
CA PRO A 35 -14.55 4.98 29.15
C PRO A 35 -13.95 6.19 28.43
N GLN A 36 -12.81 6.64 28.93
CA GLN A 36 -12.00 7.66 28.27
C GLN A 36 -11.60 7.09 26.92
N ALA A 37 -12.08 7.69 25.83
CA ALA A 37 -11.55 7.41 24.52
C ALA A 37 -10.04 7.65 24.57
N SER A 38 -9.24 6.61 24.33
CA SER A 38 -7.81 6.75 24.13
C SER A 38 -7.58 7.86 23.11
N PRO A 39 -6.72 8.86 23.38
CA PRO A 39 -6.42 9.86 22.36
C PRO A 39 -5.89 9.11 21.14
N SER A 40 -6.55 9.30 19.99
CA SER A 40 -5.99 8.87 18.71
C SER A 40 -4.55 9.38 18.63
N PRO A 41 -3.60 8.59 18.10
CA PRO A 41 -2.22 9.05 17.97
C PRO A 41 -2.22 10.37 17.20
N PRO A 42 -1.39 11.36 17.60
CA PRO A 42 -1.32 12.63 16.90
C PRO A 42 -1.02 12.36 15.42
N LEU A 43 -1.77 13.03 14.53
CA LEU A 43 -1.47 13.03 13.11
C LEU A 43 0.02 13.39 12.96
N PRO A 44 0.84 12.55 12.31
CA PRO A 44 2.24 12.87 12.15
C PRO A 44 2.34 14.21 11.39
N LEU A 45 3.09 15.16 11.97
CA LEU A 45 3.50 16.42 11.34
C LEU A 45 4.01 16.14 9.92
N PRO A 46 3.85 17.09 8.97
CA PRO A 46 4.14 16.83 7.57
C PRO A 46 5.59 16.40 7.44
N SER A 47 5.82 15.13 7.11
CA SER A 47 7.11 14.72 6.58
C SER A 47 7.35 15.54 5.32
N THR A 48 8.48 16.22 5.28
CA THR A 48 8.89 17.11 4.21
C THR A 48 8.63 16.48 2.83
N PRO A 49 8.10 17.24 1.86
CA PRO A 49 7.98 16.75 0.49
C PRO A 49 9.32 16.23 -0.04
N VAL A 50 9.28 15.12 -0.77
CA VAL A 50 10.45 14.53 -1.44
C VAL A 50 10.37 14.90 -2.91
N TYR A 51 11.27 15.80 -3.33
CA TYR A 51 11.44 16.19 -4.73
C TYR A 51 12.47 15.27 -5.38
N PHE A 52 12.07 14.54 -6.42
CA PHE A 52 12.92 13.58 -7.11
C PHE A 52 12.80 13.73 -8.63
N TRP A 53 13.80 13.27 -9.39
CA TRP A 53 13.74 13.33 -10.86
C TRP A 53 14.58 12.22 -11.52
N ARG A 54 15.90 12.28 -11.35
CA ARG A 54 16.82 11.38 -12.06
C ARG A 54 16.98 10.07 -11.30
N GLU A 55 16.97 8.97 -12.05
CA GLU A 55 17.24 7.62 -11.56
C GLU A 55 18.64 7.45 -10.97
N THR A 56 19.58 8.32 -11.33
CA THR A 56 20.95 8.34 -10.83
C THR A 56 21.09 8.96 -9.44
N ASP A 57 20.04 9.60 -8.93
CA ASP A 57 20.05 10.18 -7.59
C ASP A 57 20.11 9.05 -6.53
N PRO A 58 21.11 9.05 -5.63
CA PRO A 58 21.32 7.94 -4.70
C PRO A 58 20.19 7.81 -3.67
N ASP A 59 19.57 8.93 -3.28
CA ASP A 59 18.62 9.01 -2.17
C ASP A 59 17.19 8.79 -2.63
N SER A 60 16.85 9.29 -3.82
CA SER A 60 15.48 9.37 -4.34
C SER A 60 15.32 8.78 -5.74
N GLY A 61 16.40 8.46 -6.44
CA GLY A 61 16.36 7.95 -7.81
C GLY A 61 15.59 6.64 -7.96
N PHE A 62 15.48 5.85 -6.88
CA PHE A 62 14.64 4.65 -6.81
C PHE A 62 13.15 4.93 -7.04
N LEU A 63 12.68 6.17 -6.90
CA LEU A 63 11.30 6.59 -7.20
C LEU A 63 11.07 6.75 -8.71
N SER A 64 12.09 7.14 -9.47
CA SER A 64 12.03 7.34 -10.92
C SER A 64 11.63 6.05 -11.67
N GLN A 65 10.76 6.18 -12.68
CA GLN A 65 10.35 5.05 -13.53
C GLN A 65 11.48 4.53 -14.43
N TRP A 66 12.59 5.27 -14.51
CA TRP A 66 13.79 4.93 -15.28
C TRP A 66 14.81 4.12 -14.47
N ALA A 67 14.65 4.04 -13.14
CA ALA A 67 15.52 3.23 -12.30
C ALA A 67 15.43 1.73 -12.66
N PRO A 68 16.58 1.04 -12.85
CA PRO A 68 16.62 -0.40 -13.05
C PRO A 68 15.84 -1.13 -11.95
N SER A 69 14.76 -1.79 -12.34
CA SER A 69 13.84 -2.46 -11.42
C SER A 69 13.16 -3.60 -12.16
N PRO A 70 13.87 -4.71 -12.44
CA PRO A 70 13.32 -5.80 -13.21
C PRO A 70 12.16 -6.48 -12.46
N PHE A 71 10.98 -6.53 -13.08
CA PHE A 71 9.80 -7.21 -12.54
C PHE A 71 9.02 -7.97 -13.63
N PRO A 72 8.40 -9.12 -13.30
CA PRO A 72 7.62 -9.91 -14.25
C PRO A 72 6.21 -9.33 -14.49
N HIS A 73 5.63 -9.65 -15.63
CA HIS A 73 4.21 -9.43 -15.88
C HIS A 73 3.36 -10.37 -15.00
N PRO A 74 2.31 -9.88 -14.32
CA PRO A 74 1.55 -10.69 -13.37
C PRO A 74 0.84 -11.90 -14.01
N ALA A 75 0.36 -11.76 -15.24
CA ALA A 75 -0.30 -12.86 -15.97
C ALA A 75 0.67 -13.73 -16.80
N ASN A 76 1.92 -13.31 -16.98
CA ASN A 76 2.90 -14.06 -17.76
C ASN A 76 4.31 -13.81 -17.21
N PRO A 77 4.77 -14.63 -16.25
CA PRO A 77 6.06 -14.42 -15.60
C PRO A 77 7.28 -14.46 -16.52
N SER A 78 7.14 -14.98 -17.74
CA SER A 78 8.23 -14.96 -18.74
C SER A 78 8.49 -13.58 -19.34
N LEU A 79 7.51 -12.66 -19.28
CA LEU A 79 7.67 -11.28 -19.72
C LEU A 79 8.22 -10.44 -18.56
N VAL A 80 9.49 -10.05 -18.65
CA VAL A 80 10.17 -9.25 -17.61
C VAL A 80 10.44 -7.84 -18.12
N PHE A 81 9.93 -6.84 -17.41
CA PHE A 81 10.16 -5.43 -17.72
C PHE A 81 11.41 -4.95 -16.99
N ARG A 82 12.37 -4.38 -17.71
CA ARG A 82 13.63 -3.87 -17.13
C ARG A 82 13.42 -2.69 -16.18
N THR A 83 12.45 -1.84 -16.51
CA THR A 83 12.04 -0.68 -15.72
C THR A 83 10.53 -0.49 -15.85
N ALA A 84 9.94 0.33 -14.97
CA ALA A 84 8.53 0.66 -15.05
C ALA A 84 8.18 1.53 -16.29
N GLU A 85 9.13 2.28 -16.85
CA GLU A 85 8.99 2.90 -18.19
C GLU A 85 8.72 1.87 -19.29
N HIS A 86 9.41 0.72 -19.28
CA HIS A 86 9.15 -0.35 -20.27
C HIS A 86 7.73 -0.88 -20.14
N TYR A 87 7.27 -1.11 -18.90
CA TYR A 87 5.90 -1.53 -18.64
C TYR A 87 4.89 -0.51 -19.15
N MET A 88 5.09 0.77 -18.84
CA MET A 88 4.20 1.85 -19.27
C MET A 88 4.09 1.91 -20.80
N MET A 89 5.21 1.86 -21.52
CA MET A 89 5.21 1.88 -22.98
C MET A 89 4.65 0.59 -23.58
N TYR A 90 4.90 -0.57 -22.97
CA TYR A 90 4.32 -1.85 -23.37
C TYR A 90 2.78 -1.81 -23.26
N ARG A 91 2.26 -1.32 -22.13
CA ARG A 91 0.81 -1.16 -21.94
C ARG A 91 0.19 -0.11 -22.87
N LYS A 92 0.95 0.94 -23.22
CA LYS A 92 0.54 1.89 -24.25
C LYS A 92 0.43 1.22 -25.62
N ALA A 93 1.42 0.42 -26.02
CA ALA A 93 1.37 -0.36 -27.26
C ALA A 93 0.19 -1.34 -27.24
N ALA A 94 -0.03 -2.08 -26.16
CA ALA A 94 -1.16 -2.99 -26.03
C ALA A 94 -2.54 -2.32 -26.24
N LEU A 95 -2.66 -1.01 -26.00
CA LEU A 95 -3.91 -0.27 -26.22
C LEU A 95 -4.13 0.15 -27.67
N PHE A 96 -3.06 0.43 -28.43
CA PHE A 96 -3.16 1.16 -29.71
C PHE A 96 -2.41 0.50 -30.87
N ASP A 97 -1.28 -0.16 -30.57
CA ASP A 97 -0.39 -0.80 -31.54
C ASP A 97 0.31 -2.02 -30.91
N PRO A 98 -0.40 -3.16 -30.72
CA PRO A 98 0.16 -4.35 -30.07
C PRO A 98 1.40 -4.91 -30.80
N ALA A 99 1.60 -4.59 -32.08
CA ALA A 99 2.78 -5.01 -32.82
C ALA A 99 4.10 -4.44 -32.26
N GLN A 100 4.04 -3.32 -31.51
CA GLN A 100 5.22 -2.70 -30.87
C GLN A 100 5.62 -3.33 -29.54
N GLU A 101 4.77 -4.17 -28.95
CA GLU A 101 4.99 -4.75 -27.61
C GLU A 101 6.33 -5.46 -27.48
N ALA A 102 6.66 -6.32 -28.46
CA ALA A 102 7.90 -7.10 -28.46
C ALA A 102 9.14 -6.21 -28.57
N ALA A 103 9.09 -5.17 -29.41
CA ALA A 103 10.19 -4.22 -29.57
C ALA A 103 10.43 -3.41 -28.29
N ILE A 104 9.35 -2.95 -27.65
CA ILE A 104 9.43 -2.21 -26.38
C ILE A 104 9.99 -3.08 -25.28
N LEU A 105 9.54 -4.32 -25.16
CA LEU A 105 10.05 -5.26 -24.16
C LEU A 105 11.54 -5.57 -24.36
N ALA A 106 11.98 -5.70 -25.62
CA ALA A 106 13.37 -5.99 -25.97
C ALA A 106 14.32 -4.80 -25.79
N ALA A 107 13.81 -3.56 -25.73
CA ALA A 107 14.62 -2.35 -25.67
C ALA A 107 15.60 -2.36 -24.48
N PRO A 108 16.92 -2.14 -24.68
CA PRO A 108 17.94 -2.23 -23.62
C PRO A 108 17.88 -1.10 -22.59
N HIS A 109 17.20 0.00 -22.88
CA HIS A 109 17.25 1.21 -22.05
C HIS A 109 15.89 1.93 -22.03
N PRO A 110 15.45 2.51 -20.90
CA PRO A 110 14.15 3.21 -20.81
C PRO A 110 13.98 4.31 -21.85
N ARG A 111 15.06 5.02 -22.20
CA ARG A 111 15.08 6.00 -23.31
C ARG A 111 14.61 5.39 -24.65
N GLN A 112 15.05 4.16 -24.96
CA GLN A 112 14.67 3.48 -26.20
C GLN A 112 13.22 2.97 -26.13
N ALA A 113 12.79 2.42 -24.99
CA ALA A 113 11.39 2.07 -24.76
C ALA A 113 10.46 3.30 -24.92
N LYS A 114 10.83 4.44 -24.34
CA LYS A 114 10.10 5.72 -24.49
C LYS A 114 10.04 6.19 -25.94
N ALA A 115 11.14 6.04 -26.69
CA ALA A 115 11.18 6.39 -28.11
C ALA A 115 10.21 5.53 -28.93
N LEU A 116 10.19 4.21 -28.70
CA LEU A 116 9.24 3.29 -29.35
C LEU A 116 7.80 3.61 -28.94
N GLY A 117 7.53 3.90 -27.66
CA GLY A 117 6.20 4.29 -27.20
C GLY A 117 5.71 5.65 -27.75
N ARG A 118 6.59 6.50 -28.27
CA ARG A 118 6.21 7.70 -29.05
C ARG A 118 5.84 7.37 -30.50
N GLN A 119 6.27 6.23 -31.02
CA GLN A 119 5.99 5.75 -32.38
C GLN A 119 4.78 4.81 -32.46
N VAL A 120 4.13 4.51 -31.33
CA VAL A 120 2.88 3.74 -31.26
C VAL A 120 1.84 4.35 -32.20
N GLN A 121 1.37 3.55 -33.15
CA GLN A 121 0.33 3.93 -34.10
C GLN A 121 -1.06 3.93 -33.44
N ASN A 122 -2.05 4.54 -34.12
CA ASN A 122 -3.45 4.61 -33.67
C ASN A 122 -3.64 5.19 -32.25
N PHE A 123 -2.72 6.05 -31.82
CA PHE A 123 -2.79 6.67 -30.50
C PHE A 123 -4.03 7.57 -30.38
N ASP A 124 -4.87 7.28 -29.40
CA ASP A 124 -5.98 8.14 -29.00
C ASP A 124 -5.71 8.76 -27.63
N ALA A 125 -5.69 10.10 -27.58
CA ALA A 125 -5.35 10.84 -26.38
C ALA A 125 -6.38 10.65 -25.27
N ALA A 126 -7.68 10.65 -25.60
CA ALA A 126 -8.75 10.51 -24.62
C ALA A 126 -8.71 9.13 -23.95
N THR A 127 -8.56 8.06 -24.74
CA THR A 127 -8.38 6.70 -24.24
C THR A 127 -7.12 6.60 -23.39
N TRP A 128 -6.01 7.22 -23.81
CA TRP A 128 -4.79 7.20 -23.03
C TRP A 128 -4.95 7.91 -21.69
N GLU A 129 -5.53 9.11 -21.67
CA GLU A 129 -5.78 9.87 -20.45
C GLU A 129 -6.69 9.11 -19.47
N ALA A 130 -7.73 8.45 -19.98
CA ALA A 130 -8.62 7.62 -19.17
C ALA A 130 -7.95 6.38 -18.56
N ARG A 131 -6.79 5.94 -19.08
CA ARG A 131 -6.14 4.67 -18.68
C ARG A 131 -4.75 4.84 -18.06
N ARG A 132 -4.04 5.94 -18.35
CA ARG A 132 -2.61 6.11 -18.05
C ARG A 132 -2.30 6.03 -16.56
N GLU A 133 -3.15 6.61 -15.71
CA GLU A 133 -2.92 6.64 -14.26
C GLU A 133 -3.02 5.24 -13.66
N ALA A 134 -4.04 4.46 -14.04
CA ALA A 134 -4.18 3.07 -13.60
C ALA A 134 -3.00 2.20 -14.09
N ILE A 135 -2.58 2.40 -15.35
CA ILE A 135 -1.41 1.70 -15.92
C ILE A 135 -0.13 2.01 -15.14
N VAL A 136 0.17 3.29 -14.90
CA VAL A 136 1.40 3.68 -14.19
C VAL A 136 1.35 3.29 -12.72
N THR A 137 0.18 3.34 -12.09
CA THR A 137 -0.01 2.87 -10.71
C THR A 137 0.27 1.38 -10.60
N GLU A 138 -0.24 0.56 -11.53
CA GLU A 138 0.03 -0.88 -11.54
C GLU A 138 1.52 -1.19 -11.81
N GLY A 139 2.14 -0.53 -12.79
CA GLY A 139 3.57 -0.67 -13.05
C GLY A 139 4.43 -0.26 -11.85
N THR A 140 4.03 0.80 -11.15
CA THR A 140 4.66 1.25 -9.91
C THR A 140 4.47 0.20 -8.81
N ARG A 141 3.26 -0.35 -8.64
CA ARG A 141 3.00 -1.42 -7.67
C ARG A 141 3.93 -2.60 -7.92
N LEU A 142 3.97 -3.13 -9.14
CA LEU A 142 4.82 -4.26 -9.52
C LEU A 142 6.31 -3.98 -9.25
N LYS A 143 6.80 -2.79 -9.58
CA LYS A 143 8.18 -2.34 -9.29
C LYS A 143 8.53 -2.42 -7.79
N PHE A 144 7.57 -2.15 -6.91
CA PHE A 144 7.76 -2.12 -5.45
C PHE A 144 7.33 -3.42 -4.75
N THR A 145 6.62 -4.34 -5.40
CA THR A 145 6.14 -5.59 -4.78
C THR A 145 6.77 -6.86 -5.36
N THR A 146 7.34 -6.81 -6.56
CA THR A 146 7.81 -8.00 -7.28
C THR A 146 9.19 -7.80 -7.90
N GLY A 147 9.85 -8.92 -8.21
CA GLY A 147 11.16 -8.93 -8.85
C GLY A 147 12.33 -8.65 -7.91
N ALA A 148 13.54 -8.65 -8.48
CA ALA A 148 14.77 -8.50 -7.71
C ALA A 148 14.87 -7.11 -7.08
N GLY A 149 15.24 -7.06 -5.79
CA GLY A 149 15.39 -5.81 -5.03
C GLY A 149 14.08 -5.11 -4.65
N ALA A 150 12.91 -5.73 -4.85
CA ALA A 150 11.62 -5.14 -4.52
C ALA A 150 11.48 -4.84 -3.02
N ALA A 151 11.93 -5.74 -2.15
CA ALA A 151 11.88 -5.55 -0.70
C ALA A 151 12.64 -4.30 -0.23
N GLU A 152 13.82 -4.06 -0.81
CA GLU A 152 14.63 -2.86 -0.56
C GLU A 152 13.90 -1.60 -1.01
N ARG A 153 13.42 -1.58 -2.25
CA ARG A 153 12.67 -0.45 -2.81
C ARG A 153 11.40 -0.17 -2.01
N ARG A 154 10.66 -1.20 -1.62
CA ARG A 154 9.47 -1.12 -0.77
C ARG A 154 9.78 -0.44 0.55
N ARG A 155 10.84 -0.88 1.25
CA ARG A 155 11.25 -0.28 2.52
C ARG A 155 11.58 1.20 2.33
N ARG A 156 12.32 1.55 1.28
CA ARG A 156 12.66 2.94 0.97
C ARG A 156 11.42 3.79 0.65
N LEU A 157 10.45 3.25 -0.10
CA LEU A 157 9.19 3.95 -0.39
C LEU A 157 8.40 4.20 0.90
N LEU A 158 8.27 3.20 1.77
CA LEU A 158 7.57 3.35 3.06
C LEU A 158 8.25 4.36 3.98
N ALA A 159 9.60 4.41 3.97
CA ALA A 159 10.41 5.34 4.73
C ALA A 159 10.21 6.82 4.33
N THR A 160 9.60 7.10 3.16
CA THR A 160 9.22 8.47 2.78
C THR A 160 8.08 9.06 3.64
N GLY A 161 7.53 8.29 4.58
CA GLY A 161 6.54 8.81 5.53
C GLY A 161 5.26 9.28 4.85
N VAL A 162 4.60 10.28 5.41
CA VAL A 162 3.40 10.88 4.82
C VAL A 162 3.75 11.97 3.79
N GLY A 163 5.01 12.06 3.35
CA GLY A 163 5.52 13.19 2.60
C GLY A 163 5.00 13.16 1.18
N GLU A 164 4.72 14.35 0.65
CA GLU A 164 4.33 14.47 -0.76
C GLU A 164 5.50 14.01 -1.63
N LEU A 165 5.26 13.08 -2.54
CA LEU A 165 6.25 12.65 -3.52
C LEU A 165 6.07 13.49 -4.77
N VAL A 166 7.10 14.24 -5.15
CA VAL A 166 7.06 15.21 -6.24
C VAL A 166 8.07 14.83 -7.31
N GLU A 167 7.58 14.37 -8.47
CA GLU A 167 8.43 14.18 -9.65
C GLU A 167 8.79 15.57 -10.21
N ALA A 168 9.93 16.09 -9.80
CA ALA A 168 10.47 17.39 -10.16
C ALA A 168 11.25 17.34 -11.48
N SER A 169 10.57 16.83 -12.52
CA SER A 169 11.07 16.89 -13.89
C SER A 169 10.78 18.25 -14.53
N PRO A 170 11.80 19.00 -14.99
CA PRO A 170 11.59 20.28 -15.68
C PRO A 170 11.04 20.12 -17.11
N PHE A 171 10.94 18.89 -17.63
CA PHE A 171 10.56 18.61 -19.02
C PHE A 171 9.26 17.82 -19.16
N ASP A 172 8.59 17.51 -18.04
CA ASP A 172 7.39 16.67 -18.04
C ASP A 172 6.35 17.22 -17.04
N PRO A 173 5.44 18.09 -17.50
CA PRO A 173 4.37 18.63 -16.66
C PRO A 173 3.17 17.68 -16.53
N VAL A 174 3.21 16.48 -17.12
CA VAL A 174 2.14 15.49 -16.97
C VAL A 174 2.50 14.52 -15.85
N TRP A 175 3.66 13.87 -15.94
CA TRP A 175 4.10 12.95 -14.91
C TRP A 175 4.74 13.66 -13.73
N GLY A 176 5.39 14.79 -13.98
CA GLY A 176 6.01 15.65 -12.99
C GLY A 176 5.35 17.02 -12.87
N VAL A 177 6.05 17.91 -12.15
CA VAL A 177 5.59 19.28 -11.87
C VAL A 177 6.09 20.32 -12.87
N GLY A 178 6.96 19.97 -13.82
CA GLY A 178 7.49 20.92 -14.80
C GLY A 178 8.63 21.82 -14.28
N PHE A 179 9.17 21.54 -13.09
CA PHE A 179 10.28 22.28 -12.49
C PHE A 179 11.33 21.34 -11.93
N ALA A 180 12.61 21.75 -11.95
CA ALA A 180 13.71 20.99 -11.39
C ALA A 180 13.60 20.87 -9.85
N PRO A 181 14.26 19.88 -9.19
CA PRO A 181 14.09 19.62 -7.76
C PRO A 181 14.41 20.82 -6.84
N HIS A 182 15.33 21.70 -7.22
CA HIS A 182 15.69 22.89 -6.46
C HIS A 182 14.79 24.11 -6.75
N VAL A 183 14.00 24.06 -7.83
CA VAL A 183 13.08 25.15 -8.25
C VAL A 183 11.65 24.87 -7.81
N ALA A 184 11.20 23.62 -7.91
CA ALA A 184 9.85 23.23 -7.54
C ALA A 184 9.39 23.73 -6.14
N PRO A 185 10.23 23.70 -5.08
CA PRO A 185 9.84 24.21 -3.76
C PRO A 185 9.60 25.72 -3.70
N THR A 186 10.09 26.49 -4.67
CA THR A 186 9.97 27.96 -4.72
C THR A 186 8.86 28.44 -5.65
N VAL A 187 8.11 27.52 -6.26
CA VAL A 187 7.06 27.83 -7.23
C VAL A 187 5.71 27.44 -6.63
N ASP A 188 4.73 28.33 -6.75
CA ASP A 188 3.35 28.07 -6.32
C ASP A 188 2.79 26.80 -6.97
N ARG A 189 2.10 25.99 -6.18
CA ARG A 189 1.58 24.69 -6.62
C ARG A 189 0.59 24.82 -7.78
N GLU A 190 -0.09 25.95 -7.89
CA GLU A 190 -1.03 26.29 -8.97
C GLU A 190 -0.33 26.37 -10.33
N ALA A 191 0.97 26.66 -10.36
CA ALA A 191 1.78 26.70 -11.58
C ALA A 191 2.38 25.33 -11.93
N TRP A 192 2.23 24.31 -11.08
CA TRP A 192 2.80 22.99 -11.31
C TRP A 192 2.04 22.22 -12.39
N GLY A 193 2.78 21.30 -13.02
CA GLY A 193 2.21 20.18 -13.74
C GLY A 193 1.42 19.22 -12.83
N LEU A 194 0.88 18.15 -13.43
CA LEU A 194 -0.08 17.26 -12.79
C LEU A 194 0.51 16.35 -11.71
N ASN A 195 1.84 16.14 -11.71
CA ASN A 195 2.55 15.24 -10.79
C ASN A 195 1.93 13.83 -10.69
N LEU A 196 1.47 13.28 -11.82
CA LEU A 196 0.75 11.99 -11.82
C LEU A 196 1.61 10.83 -11.29
N LEU A 197 2.93 10.86 -11.51
CA LEU A 197 3.83 9.85 -10.97
C LEU A 197 3.94 9.93 -9.45
N GLY A 198 4.07 11.13 -8.90
CA GLY A 198 4.05 11.37 -7.46
C GLY A 198 2.79 10.81 -6.81
N LYS A 199 1.62 11.09 -7.41
CA LYS A 199 0.32 10.55 -6.99
C LYS A 199 0.29 9.02 -7.02
N ALA A 200 0.74 8.40 -8.10
CA ALA A 200 0.79 6.94 -8.22
C ALA A 200 1.69 6.29 -7.16
N LEU A 201 2.85 6.88 -6.87
CA LEU A 201 3.76 6.40 -5.81
C LEU A 201 3.12 6.48 -4.42
N MET A 202 2.39 7.57 -4.14
CA MET A 202 1.70 7.74 -2.86
C MET A 202 0.55 6.73 -2.70
N VAL A 203 -0.23 6.48 -3.76
CA VAL A 203 -1.25 5.40 -3.75
C VAL A 203 -0.63 4.05 -3.41
N VAL A 204 0.46 3.68 -4.11
CA VAL A 204 1.16 2.40 -3.85
C VAL A 204 1.75 2.35 -2.44
N ARG A 205 2.31 3.45 -1.94
CA ARG A 205 2.83 3.54 -0.57
C ARG A 205 1.73 3.25 0.47
N ASP A 206 0.55 3.82 0.28
CA ASP A 206 -0.56 3.65 1.21
C ASP A 206 -1.16 2.25 1.16
N GLU A 207 -1.23 1.63 -0.03
CA GLU A 207 -1.59 0.21 -0.19
C GLU A 207 -0.64 -0.72 0.57
N LEU A 208 0.68 -0.46 0.46
CA LEU A 208 1.71 -1.24 1.14
C LEU A 208 1.62 -1.09 2.66
N ARG A 209 1.37 0.12 3.18
CA ARG A 209 1.13 0.35 4.61
C ARG A 209 -0.06 -0.42 5.12
N ALA A 210 -1.17 -0.37 4.40
CA ALA A 210 -2.38 -1.09 4.77
C ALA A 210 -2.13 -2.62 4.80
N ALA A 211 -1.34 -3.14 3.87
CA ALA A 211 -0.95 -4.55 3.87
C ALA A 211 -0.07 -4.93 5.08
N GLU A 212 0.87 -4.08 5.50
CA GLU A 212 1.72 -4.32 6.70
C GLU A 212 0.93 -4.25 8.00
N GLY A 213 -0.02 -3.32 8.11
CA GLY A 213 -0.92 -3.25 9.25
C GLY A 213 -1.78 -4.51 9.40
N ARG A 214 -2.29 -5.06 8.28
CA ARG A 214 -3.03 -6.33 8.28
C ARG A 214 -2.15 -7.52 8.67
N ALA A 215 -0.94 -7.62 8.12
CA ALA A 215 -0.01 -8.69 8.45
C ALA A 215 0.44 -8.64 9.92
N GLY A 216 0.70 -7.45 10.45
CA GLY A 216 1.06 -7.24 11.86
C GLY A 216 -0.10 -7.48 12.83
N GLY A 217 -1.34 -7.22 12.41
CA GLY A 217 -2.55 -7.57 13.18
C GLY A 217 -2.76 -9.07 13.28
N LEU A 218 -2.64 -9.80 12.16
CA LEU A 218 -2.76 -11.26 12.13
C LEU A 218 -1.67 -11.96 12.96
N ALA A 219 -0.43 -11.45 12.93
CA ALA A 219 0.67 -12.00 13.73
C ALA A 219 0.54 -11.74 15.24
N ARG A 220 -0.22 -10.71 15.65
CA ARG A 220 -0.45 -10.36 17.07
C ARG A 220 -1.61 -11.13 17.70
N ASP A 221 -2.54 -11.64 16.88
CA ASP A 221 -3.70 -12.40 17.34
C ASP A 221 -3.39 -13.90 17.53
N GLY A 222 -2.44 -14.45 16.74
CA GLY A 222 -2.02 -15.86 16.85
C GLY A 222 -1.11 -16.21 18.05
N GLY A 223 -0.95 -15.31 19.03
CA GLY A 223 -0.03 -15.46 20.17
C GLY A 223 -0.68 -15.59 21.55
N ARG A 224 -2.01 -15.75 21.64
CA ARG A 224 -2.75 -15.75 22.93
C ARG A 224 -3.37 -17.07 23.37
N ASP A 225 -3.09 -18.19 22.71
CA ASP A 225 -3.58 -19.50 23.15
C ASP A 225 -2.44 -20.50 23.38
N ALA A 226 -1.61 -20.27 24.40
CA ALA A 226 -0.68 -21.31 24.87
C ALA A 226 -0.14 -21.09 26.30
N VAL A 227 -0.92 -20.61 27.28
CA VAL A 227 -0.50 -20.74 28.70
C VAL A 227 -1.71 -20.80 29.65
N GLU A 228 -2.00 -21.99 30.18
CA GLU A 228 -2.44 -22.33 31.56
C GLU A 228 -3.00 -23.76 31.54
N GLY A 229 -2.66 -24.71 32.41
CA GLY A 229 -1.77 -24.82 33.57
C GLY A 229 -1.69 -26.32 33.92
N THR A 230 -0.51 -26.88 34.15
CA THR A 230 0.07 -27.16 35.49
C THR A 230 -0.70 -28.18 36.34
N SER A 231 -0.06 -29.35 36.50
CA SER A 231 0.06 -30.28 37.64
C SER A 231 -1.08 -30.46 38.66
N VAL A 232 -1.35 -31.72 39.00
CA VAL A 232 -0.94 -32.42 40.26
C VAL A 232 -1.87 -33.63 40.44
N ASN A 233 -1.36 -34.85 40.25
CA ASN A 233 -1.16 -35.88 41.29
C ASN A 233 -0.50 -37.12 40.68
#